data_AF-A0A3D5HG88-F1
#
_entry.id   AF-A0A3D5HG88-F1
#
_cell.length_a   1.000
_cell.length_b   1.000
_cell.length_c   1.000
_cell.angle_alpha   90.00
_cell.angle_beta   90.00
_cell.angle_gamma   90.00
#
_symmetry.space_group_name_H-M   'P 1'
#
loop_
_entity.id
_entity.type
_entity.pdbx_description
1 polymer ?
#
loop_
_entity_poly.entity_id
_entity_poly.type
_entity_poly.pdbx_seq_one_letter_code
_entity_poly.pdbx_strand_id
1 'polypeptide(L)' 'MTYSGNVHEILIDEKQILLIGTAHISQSSVDEVNDVIEQEKPDTVCIELCASRHQAMMDKDQWKNM' A
#
# COMPACT_ATOMS: atom_id res chain seq x y z
N MET A 1 -4.65 19.60 -2.09
CA MET A 1 -5.08 18.45 -2.92
C MET A 1 -6.32 17.87 -2.29
N THR A 2 -7.28 17.43 -3.09
CA THR A 2 -8.50 16.79 -2.57
C THR A 2 -8.39 15.33 -2.94
N TYR A 3 -7.95 14.48 -2.00
CA TYR A 3 -8.00 13.05 -2.22
C TYR A 3 -9.45 12.57 -2.26
N SER A 4 -9.69 11.38 -2.80
CA SER A 4 -10.98 10.73 -2.67
C SER A 4 -11.29 10.45 -1.18
N GLY A 5 -12.53 10.05 -0.87
CA GLY A 5 -12.90 9.64 0.48
C GLY A 5 -12.16 8.39 0.99
N ASN A 6 -11.35 7.72 0.15
CA ASN A 6 -10.61 6.51 0.51
C ASN A 6 -9.20 6.79 1.04
N VAL A 7 -8.69 8.02 0.88
CA VAL A 7 -7.36 8.39 1.37
C VAL A 7 -7.51 9.21 2.64
N HIS A 8 -6.91 8.71 3.72
CA HIS A 8 -6.91 9.36 5.02
C HIS A 8 -5.51 9.82 5.36
N GLU A 9 -5.39 11.09 5.67
CA GLU A 9 -4.15 11.67 6.15
C GLU A 9 -4.04 11.55 7.67
N ILE A 10 -2.93 11.01 8.13
CA ILE A 10 -2.61 10.82 9.54
C ILE A 10 -1.25 11.46 9.81
N LEU A 11 -1.20 12.41 10.74
CA LEU A 11 0.03 13.06 11.18
C LEU A 11 0.42 12.49 12.55
N ILE A 12 1.61 11.91 12.64
CA ILE A 12 2.17 11.37 13.88
C ILE A 12 3.62 11.84 13.98
N ASP A 13 3.93 12.60 15.02
CA ASP A 13 5.23 13.24 15.23
C ASP A 13 5.65 14.05 13.98
N GLU A 14 6.80 13.71 13.39
CA GLU A 14 7.35 14.33 12.17
C GLU A 14 7.01 13.53 10.90
N LYS A 15 6.05 12.60 10.98
CA LYS A 15 5.67 11.72 9.86
C LYS A 15 4.26 12.01 9.38
N GLN A 16 4.14 12.04 8.06
CA GLN A 16 2.86 12.02 7.37
C GLN A 16 2.61 10.59 6.87
N ILE A 17 1.43 10.06 7.16
CA ILE A 17 1.00 8.74 6.71
C ILE A 17 -0.28 8.94 5.89
N LEU A 18 -0.24 8.46 4.65
CA LEU A 18 -1.42 8.39 3.79
C LEU A 18 -1.96 6.95 3.83
N LEU A 19 -3.08 6.77 4.50
CA LEU A 19 -3.77 5.48 4.58
C LEU A 19 -4.80 5.38 3.45
N ILE A 20 -4.58 4.46 2.51
CA ILE A 20 -5.43 4.29 1.33
C ILE A 20 -6.30 3.04 1.51
N GLY A 21 -7.60 3.23 1.59
CA GLY A 21 -8.58 2.15 1.60
C GLY A 21 -8.78 1.56 0.19
N THR A 22 -8.55 0.26 0.02
CA THR A 22 -8.75 -0.43 -1.27
C THR A 22 -9.92 -1.41 -1.20
N ALA A 23 -10.69 -1.53 -2.28
CA ALA A 23 -11.72 -2.56 -2.42
C ALA A 23 -11.15 -3.84 -3.07
N HIS A 24 -11.72 -5.00 -2.74
CA HIS A 24 -11.20 -6.28 -3.24
C HIS A 24 -11.33 -6.39 -4.77
N ILE A 25 -10.19 -6.57 -5.46
CA ILE A 25 -10.12 -6.77 -6.93
C ILE A 25 -10.66 -5.55 -7.70
N SER A 26 -10.52 -4.33 -7.17
CA SER A 26 -10.92 -3.12 -7.88
C SER A 26 -9.77 -2.49 -8.66
N GLN A 27 -9.91 -2.37 -9.98
CA GLN A 27 -8.96 -1.64 -10.82
C GLN A 27 -8.87 -0.17 -10.38
N SER A 28 -9.99 0.45 -10.01
CA SER A 28 -9.98 1.85 -9.56
C SER A 28 -9.17 2.05 -8.27
N SER A 29 -9.11 1.03 -7.40
CA SER A 29 -8.25 1.08 -6.21
C SER A 29 -6.78 0.93 -6.57
N VAL A 30 -6.45 0.15 -7.60
CA VAL A 30 -5.07 0.03 -8.10
C VAL A 30 -4.61 1.35 -8.72
N ASP A 31 -5.45 1.97 -9.55
CA ASP A 31 -5.15 3.24 -10.19
C ASP A 31 -4.97 4.37 -9.15
N GLU A 32 -5.86 4.44 -8.15
CA GLU A 32 -5.76 5.40 -7.05
C GLU A 32 -4.47 5.24 -6.24
N VAL A 33 -4.05 4.01 -5.93
CA VAL A 33 -2.79 3.76 -5.24
C VAL A 33 -1.60 4.21 -6.09
N ASN A 34 -1.61 3.92 -7.39
CA ASN A 34 -0.54 4.36 -8.30
C ASN A 34 -0.45 5.89 -8.36
N ASP A 35 -1.59 6.58 -8.53
CA ASP A 35 -1.64 8.03 -8.60
C ASP A 35 -1.10 8.68 -7.32
N VAL A 36 -1.49 8.17 -6.14
CA VAL A 36 -1.00 8.69 -4.86
C VAL A 36 0.51 8.47 -4.73
N ILE A 37 1.03 7.29 -5.08
CA ILE A 37 2.47 7.02 -5.00
C ILE A 37 3.28 7.94 -5.95
N GLU A 38 2.80 8.13 -7.18
CA GLU A 38 3.49 8.98 -8.17
C GLU A 38 3.51 10.46 -7.77
N GLN A 39 2.42 10.94 -7.17
CA GLN A 39 2.29 12.33 -6.73
C GLN A 39 3.09 12.61 -5.46
N GLU A 40 2.94 11.76 -4.45
CA GLU A 40 3.47 12.00 -3.10
C GLU A 40 4.90 11.52 -2.93
N LYS A 41 5.34 10.54 -3.75
CA LYS A 41 6.69 9.96 -3.73
C LYS A 41 7.15 9.61 -2.30
N PRO A 42 6.40 8.77 -1.58
CA PRO A 42 6.69 8.49 -0.18
C PRO A 42 8.02 7.76 -0.03
N ASP A 43 8.73 8.03 1.07
CA ASP A 43 9.97 7.31 1.40
C ASP A 43 9.74 5.82 1.66
N THR A 44 8.51 5.41 1.98
CA THR A 44 8.16 4.03 2.31
C THR A 44 6.72 3.71 1.93
N VAL A 45 6.50 2.52 1.37
CA VAL A 45 5.17 1.96 1.10
C VAL A 45 4.95 0.74 1.99
N CYS A 46 3.92 0.79 2.83
CA CYS A 46 3.51 -0.31 3.69
C CYS A 46 2.29 -1.01 3.08
N ILE A 47 2.34 -2.35 3.01
CA ILE A 47 1.24 -3.16 2.47
C ILE A 47 0.65 -4.00 3.61
N GLU A 48 -0.64 -3.88 3.84
CA GLU A 48 -1.36 -4.78 4.75
C GLU A 48 -1.54 -6.13 4.07
N LEU A 49 -1.06 -7.18 4.74
CA LEU A 49 -1.20 -8.56 4.28
C LEU A 49 -1.68 -9.41 5.44
N CYS A 50 -2.71 -10.22 5.18
CA CYS A 50 -3.05 -11.30 6.10
C CYS A 50 -1.90 -12.30 6.24
N ALA A 51 -1.86 -13.03 7.37
CA ALA A 51 -0.75 -13.92 7.73
C ALA A 51 -0.35 -14.91 6.61
N SER A 52 -1.33 -15.48 5.89
CA SER A 52 -1.06 -16.42 4.80
C SER A 52 -0.37 -15.77 3.60
N ARG A 53 -0.77 -14.54 3.23
CA ARG A 53 -0.13 -13.78 2.14
C ARG A 53 1.26 -13.28 2.54
N HIS A 54 1.42 -12.88 3.78
CA HIS A 54 2.71 -12.50 4.34
C HIS A 54 3.69 -13.68 4.29
N GLN A 55 3.28 -14.86 4.77
CA GLN A 55 4.08 -16.09 4.68
C GLN A 55 4.45 -16.42 3.24
N ALA A 56 3.48 -16.44 2.32
CA ALA A 56 3.74 -16.72 0.91
C ALA A 56 4.68 -15.70 0.24
N MET A 57 4.67 -14.44 0.67
CA MET A 57 5.60 -13.41 0.18
C MET A 57 7.02 -13.61 0.71
N MET A 58 7.17 -14.00 1.98
CA MET A 58 8.47 -14.27 2.60
C MET A 58 9.09 -15.58 2.09
N ASP A 59 8.26 -16.59 1.81
CA ASP A 59 8.70 -17.90 1.32
C ASP A 59 9.11 -17.91 -0.16
N LYS A 60 8.94 -16.80 -0.90
CA LYS A 60 9.39 -16.69 -2.30
C LYS A 60 10.90 -16.87 -2.48
N ASP A 61 11.71 -16.73 -1.43
CA ASP A 61 13.13 -17.06 -1.47
C ASP A 61 13.41 -18.58 -1.57
N GLN A 62 12.44 -19.47 -1.30
CA GLN A 62 12.63 -20.93 -1.47
C GLN A 62 12.62 -21.38 -2.95
N TRP A 63 12.06 -20.61 -3.88
CA TRP A 63 12.02 -21.00 -5.29
C TRP A 63 13.37 -20.81 -6.01
N LYS A 64 14.34 -20.12 -5.40
CA LYS A 64 15.70 -19.97 -5.97
C LYS A 64 16.62 -21.18 -5.70
N ASN A 65 16.20 -22.13 -4.87
CA ASN A 65 17.00 -23.30 -4.48
C ASN A 65 16.40 -24.65 -4.93
N MET A 66 15.49 -24.63 -5.92
CA MET A 66 15.06 -25.84 -6.65
C MET A 66 15.66 -25.88 -8.05
#